data_AF-A0A350PEG0-F1
#
_entry.id   AF-A0A350PEG0-F1
#
_cell.length_a   1.000
_cell.length_b   1.000
_cell.length_c   1.000
_cell.angle_alpha   90.00
_cell.angle_beta   90.00
_cell.angle_gamma   90.00
#
_symmetry.space_group_name_H-M   'P 1'
#
loop_
_entity.id
_entity.type
_entity.pdbx_description
1 polymer ?
#
loop_
_entity_poly.entity_id
_entity_poly.type
_entity_poly.pdbx_seq_one_letter_code
_entity_poly.pdbx_strand_id
1 'polypeptide(L)'
;MSEILEFGSTNLSEFDKDFRYSKLLSKIDSTDSSILSNNTKVRMAKEISPFTKTSLASVLLFNNEIEKGSISSSLFTKEINGVFFEASLDDLNGNIRMVSSTRGSKEVIQFDVGTVDYVTGKVNINNFLLSGYFARGRSAFGDRVQIYAQNVKPDVIVDKDQIIQIQSLNTSVSVIG
;
A
#
# COMPACT_ATOMS: atom_id res chain seq x y z
N MET A 1 -12.35 10.90 -12.17
CA MET A 1 -11.13 10.82 -11.30
C MET A 1 -11.04 12.04 -10.40
N SER A 2 -11.43 13.22 -10.89
CA SER A 2 -11.52 14.46 -10.10
C SER A 2 -12.40 14.29 -8.86
N GLU A 3 -13.50 13.56 -8.98
CA GLU A 3 -14.55 13.39 -7.97
C GLU A 3 -14.10 12.47 -6.81
N ILE A 4 -13.21 11.51 -7.10
CA ILE A 4 -12.58 10.65 -6.10
C ILE A 4 -11.59 11.47 -5.25
N LEU A 5 -10.81 12.35 -5.90
CA LEU A 5 -9.86 13.23 -5.22
C LEU A 5 -10.57 14.34 -4.44
N GLU A 6 -11.69 14.84 -4.96
CA GLU A 6 -12.58 15.78 -4.26
C GLU A 6 -13.20 15.13 -3.02
N PHE A 7 -13.69 13.89 -3.13
CA PHE A 7 -14.18 13.13 -1.97
C PHE A 7 -13.11 13.02 -0.88
N GLY A 8 -11.89 12.63 -1.25
CA GLY A 8 -10.77 12.56 -0.32
C GLY A 8 -10.48 13.90 0.35
N SER A 9 -10.43 14.98 -0.44
CA SER A 9 -10.14 16.33 0.06
C SER A 9 -11.20 16.83 1.03
N THR A 10 -12.48 16.52 0.79
CA THR A 10 -13.62 17.07 1.54
C THR A 10 -14.05 16.20 2.73
N ASN A 11 -13.83 14.89 2.68
CA ASN A 11 -14.34 13.96 3.68
C ASN A 11 -13.25 13.35 4.57
N LEU A 12 -11.98 13.36 4.14
CA LEU A 12 -10.90 12.59 4.80
C LEU A 12 -9.70 13.46 5.23
N SER A 13 -9.58 14.70 4.74
CA SER A 13 -8.46 15.61 5.07
C SER A 13 -8.50 16.18 6.50
N GLU A 14 -9.44 15.75 7.34
CA GLU A 14 -9.55 16.15 8.74
C GLU A 14 -9.19 14.96 9.65
N PHE A 15 -8.73 15.26 10.87
CA PHE A 15 -8.52 14.25 11.90
C PHE A 15 -9.85 13.55 12.28
N ASP A 16 -9.76 12.30 12.75
CA ASP A 16 -10.89 11.53 13.27
C ASP A 16 -12.02 11.30 12.23
N LYS A 17 -11.65 11.24 10.94
CA LYS A 17 -12.57 10.92 9.85
C LYS A 17 -12.37 9.50 9.34
N ASP A 18 -13.32 8.64 9.68
CA ASP A 18 -13.41 7.31 9.08
C ASP A 18 -13.65 7.38 7.58
N PHE A 19 -12.96 6.52 6.84
CA PHE A 19 -13.30 6.24 5.47
C PHE A 19 -14.47 5.25 5.40
N ARG A 20 -15.56 5.67 4.75
CA ARG A 20 -16.74 4.85 4.50
C ARG A 20 -16.82 4.49 3.03
N TYR A 21 -16.70 3.19 2.73
CA TYR A 21 -16.67 2.69 1.36
C TYR A 21 -17.96 2.98 0.61
N SER A 22 -19.10 2.82 1.28
CA SER A 22 -20.42 3.12 0.70
C SER A 22 -20.57 4.58 0.28
N LYS A 23 -20.01 5.53 1.05
CA LYS A 23 -20.03 6.95 0.70
C LYS A 23 -19.21 7.23 -0.56
N LEU A 24 -18.06 6.58 -0.71
CA LEU A 24 -17.25 6.69 -1.92
C LEU A 24 -17.99 6.10 -3.13
N LEU A 25 -18.60 4.91 -2.99
CA LEU A 25 -19.38 4.29 -4.06
C LEU A 25 -20.53 5.19 -4.51
N SER A 26 -21.35 5.66 -3.57
CA SER A 26 -22.47 6.56 -3.88
C SER A 26 -22.01 7.84 -4.58
N LYS A 27 -20.84 8.38 -4.20
CA LYS A 27 -20.27 9.53 -4.89
C LYS A 27 -19.86 9.18 -6.33
N ILE A 28 -19.23 8.02 -6.56
CA ILE A 28 -18.85 7.56 -7.91
C ILE A 28 -20.09 7.33 -8.79
N ASP A 29 -21.10 6.63 -8.28
CA ASP A 29 -22.34 6.35 -9.03
C ASP A 29 -23.09 7.64 -9.37
N SER A 30 -23.01 8.66 -8.52
CA SER A 30 -23.62 9.97 -8.78
C SER A 30 -22.87 10.84 -9.81
N THR A 31 -21.69 10.42 -10.27
CA THR A 31 -20.88 11.24 -11.19
C THR A 31 -21.48 11.32 -12.59
N ASP A 32 -22.14 10.24 -13.05
CA ASP A 32 -22.80 10.21 -14.35
C ASP A 32 -23.94 9.18 -14.34
N SER A 33 -25.10 9.57 -14.83
CA SER A 33 -26.30 8.71 -14.95
C SER A 33 -26.11 7.48 -15.84
N SER A 34 -25.10 7.48 -16.71
CA SER A 34 -24.75 6.35 -17.58
C SER A 34 -23.97 5.24 -16.86
N ILE A 35 -23.52 5.49 -15.62
CA ILE A 35 -22.85 4.46 -14.80
C ILE A 35 -23.92 3.48 -14.30
N LEU A 36 -23.98 2.32 -14.94
CA LEU A 36 -24.89 1.23 -14.54
C LEU A 36 -24.39 0.49 -13.29
N SER A 37 -23.07 0.37 -13.15
CA SER A 37 -22.43 -0.34 -12.04
C SER A 37 -21.00 0.14 -11.89
N ASN A 38 -20.53 0.14 -10.65
CA ASN A 38 -19.14 0.41 -10.30
C ASN A 38 -18.59 -0.74 -9.45
N ASN A 39 -17.35 -1.16 -9.73
CA ASN A 39 -16.61 -2.10 -8.91
C ASN A 39 -15.32 -1.44 -8.42
N THR A 40 -15.32 -1.00 -7.16
CA THR A 40 -14.18 -0.30 -6.56
C THR A 40 -13.47 -1.21 -5.56
N LYS A 41 -12.14 -1.31 -5.66
CA LYS A 41 -11.31 -1.95 -4.63
C LYS A 41 -10.51 -0.88 -3.88
N VAL A 42 -10.54 -0.96 -2.55
CA VAL A 42 -9.77 -0.08 -1.67
C VAL A 42 -8.70 -0.89 -0.98
N ARG A 43 -7.51 -0.31 -0.84
CA ARG A 43 -6.40 -0.86 -0.07
C ARG A 43 -5.80 0.24 0.78
N MET A 44 -5.32 -0.10 1.96
CA MET A 44 -4.58 0.83 2.80
C MET A 44 -3.12 0.89 2.34
N ALA A 45 -2.50 2.06 2.46
CA ALA A 45 -1.09 2.25 2.16
C ALA A 45 -0.40 3.00 3.30
N LYS A 46 0.79 2.56 3.69
CA LYS A 46 1.70 3.31 4.57
C LYS A 46 3.06 3.46 3.91
N GLU A 47 3.72 4.55 4.20
CA GLU A 47 5.02 4.88 3.61
C GLU A 47 6.14 4.60 4.60
N ILE A 48 7.22 4.00 4.12
CA ILE A 48 8.49 3.90 4.83
C ILE A 48 9.56 4.64 4.04
N SER A 49 10.36 5.44 4.73
CA SER A 49 11.52 6.15 4.16
C SER A 49 12.81 5.56 4.75
N PRO A 50 13.26 4.39 4.29
CA PRO A 50 14.47 3.77 4.81
C PRO A 50 15.72 4.60 4.46
N PHE A 51 16.64 4.74 5.41
CA PHE A 51 17.97 5.24 5.09
C PHE A 51 18.75 4.18 4.31
N THR A 52 19.34 4.55 3.18
CA THR A 52 19.96 3.65 2.18
C THR A 52 21.21 2.88 2.64
N LYS A 53 21.59 2.97 3.93
CA LYS A 53 22.82 2.40 4.47
C LYS A 53 22.67 1.67 5.81
N THR A 54 21.46 1.59 6.37
CA THR A 54 21.20 0.88 7.64
C THR A 54 19.95 0.02 7.54
N SER A 55 19.95 -1.12 8.26
CA SER A 55 18.75 -1.93 8.38
C SER A 55 17.70 -1.14 9.15
N LEU A 56 16.51 -1.04 8.57
CA LEU A 56 15.36 -0.37 9.18
C LEU A 56 14.54 -1.38 9.97
N ALA A 57 14.30 -1.04 11.24
CA ALA A 57 13.21 -1.60 12.02
C ALA A 57 12.07 -0.58 12.09
N SER A 58 10.85 -0.98 11.74
CA SER A 58 9.67 -0.12 11.77
C SER A 58 8.42 -0.92 12.10
N VAL A 59 7.50 -0.29 12.82
CA VAL A 59 6.20 -0.85 13.14
C VAL A 59 5.14 -0.03 12.42
N LEU A 60 4.43 -0.67 11.50
CA LEU A 60 3.32 -0.07 10.76
C LEU A 60 2.01 -0.57 11.36
N LEU A 61 1.19 0.36 11.82
CA LEU A 61 -0.10 0.07 12.45
C LEU A 61 -1.22 0.52 11.52
N PHE A 62 -1.83 -0.42 10.79
CA PHE A 62 -2.99 -0.16 9.95
C PHE A 62 -4.29 0.02 10.76
N ASN A 63 -4.30 -0.44 12.02
CA ASN A 63 -5.42 -0.30 12.96
C ASN A 63 -6.75 -0.88 12.45
N ASN A 64 -6.68 -1.75 11.46
CA ASN A 64 -7.81 -2.40 10.82
C ASN A 64 -7.43 -3.85 10.54
N GLU A 65 -8.43 -4.74 10.59
CA GLU A 65 -8.23 -6.13 10.23
C GLU A 65 -7.89 -6.25 8.74
N ILE A 66 -6.85 -7.02 8.42
CA ILE A 66 -6.31 -7.18 7.07
C ILE A 66 -6.35 -8.63 6.61
N GLU A 67 -6.55 -8.83 5.32
CA GLU A 67 -6.62 -10.15 4.73
C GLU A 67 -5.28 -10.89 4.82
N LYS A 68 -5.33 -12.21 5.00
CA LYS A 68 -4.12 -13.05 5.06
C LYS A 68 -3.39 -13.05 3.73
N GLY A 69 -2.08 -12.83 3.74
CA GLY A 69 -1.27 -12.77 2.52
C GLY A 69 -1.44 -11.47 1.72
N SER A 70 -2.11 -10.44 2.27
CA SER A 70 -2.42 -9.21 1.54
C SER A 70 -1.36 -8.13 1.61
N ILE A 71 -0.38 -8.27 2.52
CA ILE A 71 0.71 -7.30 2.61
C ILE A 71 1.59 -7.41 1.37
N SER A 72 1.82 -6.26 0.74
CA SER A 72 2.73 -6.12 -0.38
C SER A 72 3.41 -4.76 -0.34
N SER A 73 4.48 -4.55 -1.11
CA SER A 73 5.08 -3.22 -1.25
C SER A 73 5.14 -2.73 -2.69
N SER A 74 5.39 -1.42 -2.84
CA SER A 74 5.95 -0.87 -4.06
C SER A 74 7.33 -1.48 -4.35
N LEU A 75 7.76 -1.38 -5.61
CA LEU A 75 9.07 -1.83 -6.04
C LEU A 75 10.17 -0.96 -5.45
N PHE A 76 11.32 -1.57 -5.17
CA PHE A 76 12.54 -0.93 -4.75
C PHE A 76 13.77 -1.65 -5.29
N THR A 77 14.95 -1.05 -5.13
CA THR A 77 16.22 -1.61 -5.59
C THR A 77 16.95 -2.29 -4.41
N LYS A 78 17.35 -3.54 -4.62
CA LYS A 78 18.16 -4.32 -3.69
C LYS A 78 19.47 -4.76 -4.36
N GLU A 79 20.59 -4.50 -3.70
CA GLU A 79 21.90 -5.01 -4.14
C GLU A 79 22.19 -6.34 -3.43
N ILE A 80 22.61 -7.34 -4.20
CA ILE A 80 23.09 -8.64 -3.73
C ILE A 80 24.39 -8.93 -4.47
N ASN A 81 25.49 -9.08 -3.74
CA ASN A 81 26.81 -9.39 -4.30
C ASN A 81 27.23 -8.46 -5.46
N GLY A 82 26.95 -7.15 -5.36
CA GLY A 82 27.29 -6.17 -6.41
C GLY A 82 26.32 -6.09 -7.58
N VAL A 83 25.23 -6.86 -7.57
CA VAL A 83 24.20 -6.85 -8.62
C VAL A 83 22.91 -6.24 -8.07
N PHE A 84 22.32 -5.31 -8.83
CA PHE A 84 21.08 -4.63 -8.48
C PHE A 84 19.87 -5.38 -9.03
N PHE A 85 18.92 -5.66 -8.15
CA PHE A 85 17.65 -6.33 -8.44
C PHE A 85 16.47 -5.41 -8.14
N GLU A 86 15.43 -5.54 -8.95
CA GLU A 86 14.11 -5.01 -8.63
C GLU A 86 13.45 -5.97 -7.64
N ALA A 87 13.08 -5.46 -6.47
CA ALA A 87 12.53 -6.23 -5.37
C ALA A 87 11.25 -5.59 -4.80
N SER A 88 10.45 -6.39 -4.13
CA SER A 88 9.30 -5.98 -3.34
C SER A 88 9.19 -6.83 -2.08
N LEU A 89 8.32 -6.42 -1.17
CA LEU A 89 7.91 -7.23 -0.04
C LEU A 89 6.59 -7.92 -0.36
N ASP A 90 6.46 -9.16 0.10
CA ASP A 90 5.19 -9.89 0.12
C ASP A 90 4.99 -10.57 1.47
N ASP A 91 3.75 -10.95 1.75
CA ASP A 91 3.39 -11.74 2.92
C ASP A 91 3.02 -13.17 2.51
N LEU A 92 3.57 -14.12 3.26
CA LEU A 92 3.15 -15.51 3.25
C LEU A 92 2.90 -15.97 4.68
N ASN A 93 1.62 -16.18 5.02
CA ASN A 93 1.19 -16.74 6.31
C ASN A 93 1.72 -15.99 7.55
N GLY A 94 1.80 -14.68 7.47
CA GLY A 94 2.18 -13.80 8.58
C GLY A 94 3.67 -13.49 8.58
N ASN A 95 4.41 -13.99 7.59
CA ASN A 95 5.82 -13.75 7.40
C ASN A 95 6.07 -12.88 6.18
N ILE A 96 6.75 -11.76 6.39
CA ILE A 96 7.08 -10.83 5.30
C ILE A 96 8.41 -11.24 4.72
N ARG A 97 8.45 -11.36 3.40
CA ARG A 97 9.64 -11.78 2.65
C ARG A 97 9.97 -10.74 1.60
N MET A 98 11.24 -10.66 1.25
CA MET A 98 11.71 -9.90 0.11
C MET A 98 11.78 -10.81 -1.10
N VAL A 99 11.15 -10.39 -2.17
CA VAL A 99 11.06 -11.13 -3.43
C VAL A 99 11.55 -10.26 -4.57
N SER A 100 12.18 -10.87 -5.56
CA SER A 100 12.51 -10.23 -6.83
C SER A 100 11.84 -10.94 -7.98
N SER A 101 11.46 -10.16 -8.99
CA SER A 101 10.99 -10.68 -10.27
C SER A 101 12.14 -10.61 -11.27
N THR A 102 12.94 -11.67 -11.34
CA THR A 102 13.98 -11.80 -12.35
C THR A 102 13.47 -12.69 -13.47
N ARG A 103 13.49 -12.19 -14.72
CA ARG A 103 13.12 -12.97 -15.93
C ARG A 103 11.73 -13.63 -15.87
N GLY A 104 10.77 -12.99 -15.21
CA GLY A 104 9.39 -13.47 -15.12
C GLY A 104 9.15 -14.55 -14.04
N SER A 105 10.17 -14.94 -13.29
CA SER A 105 10.03 -15.83 -12.12
C SER A 105 10.21 -15.04 -10.83
N LYS A 106 9.38 -15.34 -9.84
CA LYS A 106 9.44 -14.76 -8.51
C LYS A 106 10.41 -15.56 -7.65
N GLU A 107 11.50 -14.92 -7.25
CA GLU A 107 12.53 -15.52 -6.41
C GLU A 107 12.53 -14.86 -5.03
N VAL A 108 12.60 -15.66 -3.97
CA VAL A 108 12.72 -15.12 -2.61
C VAL A 108 14.20 -14.80 -2.36
N ILE A 109 14.48 -13.53 -2.12
CA ILE A 109 15.83 -13.03 -1.80
C ILE A 109 16.10 -13.17 -0.30
N GLN A 110 15.09 -12.87 0.52
CA GLN A 110 15.23 -12.85 1.97
C GLN A 110 13.92 -13.29 2.62
N PHE A 111 14.02 -14.28 3.50
CA PHE A 111 12.94 -14.68 4.39
C PHE A 111 12.98 -13.83 5.68
N ASP A 112 11.88 -13.79 6.42
CA ASP A 112 11.84 -13.20 7.77
C ASP A 112 12.25 -11.71 7.82
N VAL A 113 11.81 -10.92 6.84
CA VAL A 113 11.99 -9.46 6.84
C VAL A 113 11.10 -8.82 7.91
N GLY A 114 10.00 -9.48 8.26
CA GLY A 114 9.01 -8.99 9.20
C GLY A 114 7.88 -9.98 9.48
N THR A 115 6.93 -9.53 10.28
CA THR A 115 5.76 -10.32 10.72
C THR A 115 4.47 -9.51 10.61
N VAL A 116 3.35 -10.19 10.41
CA VAL A 116 2.02 -9.57 10.33
C VAL A 116 1.10 -10.14 11.41
N ASP A 117 0.46 -9.27 12.18
CA ASP A 117 -0.75 -9.57 12.95
C ASP A 117 -1.96 -9.11 12.13
N TYR A 118 -2.71 -10.07 11.59
CA TYR A 118 -3.84 -9.81 10.71
C TYR A 118 -5.04 -9.20 11.43
N VAL A 119 -5.20 -9.50 12.72
CA VAL A 119 -6.37 -9.05 13.51
C VAL A 119 -6.21 -7.58 13.85
N THR A 120 -5.04 -7.18 14.31
CA THR A 120 -4.78 -5.77 14.67
C THR A 120 -4.33 -4.93 13.49
N GLY A 121 -3.96 -5.55 12.36
CA GLY A 121 -3.31 -4.86 11.24
C GLY A 121 -1.92 -4.33 11.61
N LYS A 122 -1.21 -5.02 12.50
CA LYS A 122 0.15 -4.62 12.91
C LYS A 122 1.18 -5.35 12.05
N VAL A 123 2.06 -4.58 11.43
CA VAL A 123 3.13 -5.08 10.56
C VAL A 123 4.47 -4.67 11.17
N ASN A 124 5.25 -5.63 11.63
CA ASN A 124 6.61 -5.38 12.11
C ASN A 124 7.59 -5.64 10.97
N ILE A 125 8.45 -4.68 10.68
CA ILE A 125 9.58 -4.81 9.76
C ILE A 125 10.84 -4.75 10.62
N ASN A 126 11.70 -5.75 10.53
CA ASN A 126 12.89 -5.86 11.39
C ASN A 126 14.20 -5.81 10.59
N ASN A 127 14.22 -6.50 9.44
CA ASN A 127 15.43 -6.75 8.66
C ASN A 127 15.33 -6.19 7.24
N PHE A 128 14.88 -4.94 7.11
CA PHE A 128 14.69 -4.29 5.83
C PHE A 128 15.85 -3.34 5.51
N LEU A 129 16.70 -3.75 4.57
CA LEU A 129 17.80 -2.91 4.06
C LEU A 129 17.54 -2.55 2.60
N LEU A 130 17.31 -1.26 2.35
CA LEU A 130 17.14 -0.68 1.03
C LEU A 130 18.52 -0.32 0.43
N SER A 131 18.79 -0.76 -0.80
CA SER A 131 20.00 -0.36 -1.54
C SER A 131 19.75 0.86 -2.44
N GLY A 132 18.51 1.07 -2.89
CA GLY A 132 18.10 2.27 -3.59
C GLY A 132 16.61 2.31 -3.88
N TYR A 133 16.09 3.49 -4.19
CA TYR A 133 14.71 3.64 -4.65
C TYR A 133 14.58 3.15 -6.10
N PHE A 134 13.39 2.69 -6.47
CA PHE A 134 13.12 2.28 -7.85
C PHE A 134 12.86 3.51 -8.71
N ALA A 135 13.62 3.66 -9.81
CA ALA A 135 13.52 4.79 -10.72
C ALA A 135 13.51 4.32 -12.19
N ARG A 136 12.38 3.79 -12.67
CA ARG A 136 12.16 3.53 -14.11
C ARG A 136 11.01 4.39 -14.64
N GLY A 137 11.29 5.65 -14.95
CA GLY A 137 10.42 6.51 -15.77
C GLY A 137 9.04 6.86 -15.20
N ARG A 138 8.69 6.40 -14.00
CA ARG A 138 7.59 6.95 -13.21
C ARG A 138 8.16 7.97 -12.24
N SER A 139 7.40 9.02 -11.93
CA SER A 139 7.57 9.77 -10.69
C SER A 139 7.36 8.78 -9.54
N ALA A 140 8.39 8.00 -9.22
CA ALA A 140 8.40 7.14 -8.06
C ALA A 140 8.09 8.02 -6.84
N PHE A 141 7.69 7.41 -5.74
CA PHE A 141 7.57 8.10 -4.45
C PHE A 141 8.93 8.63 -3.93
N GLY A 142 9.93 8.84 -4.82
CA GLY A 142 11.20 9.56 -4.69
C GLY A 142 12.17 8.88 -3.74
N ASP A 143 11.75 8.86 -2.50
CA ASP A 143 12.47 8.48 -1.29
C ASP A 143 11.59 7.64 -0.33
N ARG A 144 10.55 6.99 -0.86
CA ARG A 144 9.64 6.15 -0.07
C ARG A 144 9.35 4.81 -0.73
N VAL A 145 9.17 3.80 0.11
CA VAL A 145 8.56 2.53 -0.25
C VAL A 145 7.17 2.50 0.38
N GLN A 146 6.16 2.18 -0.42
CA GLN A 146 4.79 2.03 0.07
C GLN A 146 4.54 0.58 0.46
N ILE A 147 3.95 0.36 1.63
CA ILE A 147 3.44 -0.93 2.09
C ILE A 147 1.93 -0.88 1.99
N TYR A 148 1.37 -1.79 1.19
CA TYR A 148 -0.05 -1.94 0.96
C TYR A 148 -0.62 -3.07 1.80
N ALA A 149 -1.87 -2.94 2.22
CA ALA A 149 -2.64 -3.98 2.89
C ALA A 149 -4.09 -3.99 2.37
N GLN A 150 -4.64 -5.19 2.17
CA GLN A 150 -6.07 -5.33 1.86
C GLN A 150 -6.83 -5.47 3.18
N ASN A 151 -7.81 -4.60 3.38
CA ASN A 151 -8.71 -4.65 4.52
C ASN A 151 -9.77 -5.74 4.34
N VAL A 152 -10.09 -6.47 5.43
CA VAL A 152 -11.19 -7.47 5.44
C VAL A 152 -12.55 -6.78 5.33
N LYS A 153 -12.71 -5.66 6.05
CA LYS A 153 -13.90 -4.81 5.95
C LYS A 153 -13.56 -3.58 5.11
N PRO A 154 -14.38 -3.20 4.13
CA PRO A 154 -14.05 -2.15 3.17
C PRO A 154 -13.97 -0.74 3.78
N ASP A 155 -14.65 -0.51 4.91
CA ASP A 155 -14.51 0.71 5.71
C ASP A 155 -13.15 0.72 6.42
N VAL A 156 -12.53 1.91 6.53
CA VAL A 156 -11.26 2.08 7.26
C VAL A 156 -11.52 3.03 8.43
N ILE A 157 -11.30 2.50 9.63
CA ILE A 157 -11.44 3.25 10.89
C ILE A 157 -10.10 3.89 11.22
N VAL A 158 -10.12 5.16 11.63
CA VAL A 158 -8.90 5.89 12.01
C VAL A 158 -8.88 6.16 13.50
N ASP A 159 -7.66 6.20 14.04
CA ASP A 159 -7.45 6.80 15.34
C ASP A 159 -7.47 8.34 15.24
N LYS A 160 -7.74 9.00 16.35
CA LYS A 160 -7.92 10.46 16.43
C LYS A 160 -6.72 11.29 15.98
N ASP A 161 -5.54 10.70 15.94
CA ASP A 161 -4.28 11.34 15.57
C ASP A 161 -3.85 11.04 14.11
N GLN A 162 -4.68 10.36 13.34
CA GLN A 162 -4.39 10.01 11.95
C GLN A 162 -5.28 10.75 10.95
N ILE A 163 -4.72 11.02 9.78
CA ILE A 163 -5.43 11.58 8.62
C ILE A 163 -5.34 10.57 7.48
N ILE A 164 -6.46 10.30 6.82
CA ILE A 164 -6.50 9.51 5.59
C ILE A 164 -6.44 10.44 4.40
N GLN A 165 -5.63 10.08 3.41
CA GLN A 165 -5.59 10.77 2.13
C GLN A 165 -5.71 9.78 0.98
N ILE A 166 -6.50 10.14 -0.03
CA ILE A 166 -6.53 9.41 -1.30
C ILE A 166 -5.45 10.00 -2.20
N GLN A 167 -4.45 9.20 -2.53
CA GLN A 167 -3.37 9.61 -3.41
C GLN A 167 -3.72 9.31 -4.87
N SER A 168 -3.62 10.32 -5.73
CA SER A 168 -3.86 10.17 -7.17
C SER A 168 -2.93 9.15 -7.82
N LEU A 169 -1.66 9.06 -7.38
CA LEU A 169 -0.68 8.10 -7.86
C LEU A 169 -1.06 6.63 -7.55
N ASN A 170 -1.92 6.41 -6.56
CA ASN A 170 -2.45 5.10 -6.18
C ASN A 170 -3.87 4.84 -6.72
N THR A 171 -4.40 5.73 -7.56
CA THR A 171 -5.77 5.65 -8.09
C THR A 171 -5.74 5.33 -9.58
N SER A 172 -6.46 4.27 -9.98
CA SER A 172 -6.63 3.88 -11.38
C SER A 172 -8.10 3.65 -11.70
N VAL A 173 -8.59 4.18 -12.81
CA VAL A 173 -9.97 4.01 -13.28
C VAL A 173 -9.96 3.41 -14.67
N SER A 174 -10.82 2.43 -14.91
CA SER A 174 -11.03 1.82 -16.22
C SER A 174 -12.54 1.69 -16.46
N VAL A 175 -12.96 1.95 -17.70
CA VAL A 175 -14.36 1.85 -18.13
C VAL A 175 -14.45 0.68 -19.10
N ILE A 176 -15.39 -0.23 -18.85
CA ILE A 176 -15.72 -1.34 -19.74
C ILE A 176 -17.11 -1.05 -20.28
N GLY A 177 -17.22 -0.90 -21.59
CA GLY A 177 -18.47 -0.71 -22.32
C GLY A 177 -18.84 -1.94 -23.14
#